data_AF-A0AB73AJE6-F1
#
_entry.id   AF-A0AB73AJE6-F1
#
_cell.length_a   1.000
_cell.length_b   1.000
_cell.length_c   1.000
_cell.angle_alpha   90.00
_cell.angle_beta   90.00
_cell.angle_gamma   90.00
#
_symmetry.space_group_name_H-M   'P 1'
#
loop_
_entity.id
_entity.type
_entity.pdbx_description
1 polymer ?
#
loop_
_entity_poly.entity_id
_entity_poly.type
_entity_poly.pdbx_seq_one_letter_code
_entity_poly.pdbx_strand_id
1 'polypeptide(L)'
;MAYGYRALIKLLQNYRKLHNRQTIAEFINRWAPPCENNTSGYITRVCSEMQVPSTYVPDINDKATMCAFTAAISQVENGVPAVMADIEAGWDLLMK
;
A
#
# COMPACT_ATOMS: atom_id res chain seq x y z
N MET A 1 6.68 15.18 -1.96
CA MET A 1 5.90 14.36 -0.99
C MET A 1 6.63 13.10 -0.52
N ALA A 2 7.84 12.83 -1.03
CA ALA A 2 8.64 11.62 -0.77
C ALA A 2 8.68 11.09 0.68
N TYR A 3 8.84 11.95 1.70
CA TYR A 3 8.88 11.49 3.10
C TYR A 3 7.57 10.86 3.59
N GLY A 4 6.41 11.33 3.10
CA GLY A 4 5.11 10.73 3.41
C GLY A 4 4.98 9.34 2.80
N TYR A 5 5.38 9.19 1.53
CA TYR A 5 5.39 7.89 0.87
C TYR A 5 6.41 6.92 1.48
N ARG A 6 7.59 7.42 1.89
CA ARG A 6 8.56 6.64 2.66
C ARG A 6 7.91 6.07 3.94
N ALA A 7 7.18 6.90 4.68
CA ALA A 7 6.50 6.48 5.90
C ALA A 7 5.44 5.40 5.61
N LEU A 8 4.63 5.60 4.56
CA LEU A 8 3.63 4.62 4.15
C LEU A 8 4.27 3.28 3.73
N ILE A 9 5.28 3.30 2.86
CA ILE A 9 5.98 2.07 2.45
C ILE A 9 6.58 1.36 3.66
N LYS A 10 7.23 2.10 4.58
CA LYS A 10 7.80 1.53 5.81
C LYS A 10 6.73 0.90 6.69
N LEU A 11 5.56 1.52 6.81
CA LEU A 11 4.44 0.99 7.57
C LEU A 11 3.94 -0.33 6.98
N LEU A 12 3.78 -0.41 5.66
CA LEU A 12 3.38 -1.65 4.99
C LEU A 12 4.43 -2.75 5.20
N GLN A 13 5.72 -2.44 5.07
CA GLN A 13 6.78 -3.39 5.41
C GLN A 13 6.68 -3.89 6.86
N ASN A 14 6.35 -3.00 7.80
CA ASN A 14 6.14 -3.36 9.20
C ASN A 14 4.89 -4.23 9.41
N TYR A 15 3.81 -4.02 8.66
CA TYR A 15 2.63 -4.89 8.73
C TYR A 15 2.97 -6.34 8.41
N ARG A 16 3.83 -6.59 7.44
CA ARG A 16 4.36 -7.93 7.17
C ARG A 16 5.31 -8.38 8.28
N LYS A 17 6.35 -7.59 8.59
CA LYS A 17 7.46 -8.01 9.47
C LYS A 17 7.05 -8.19 10.93
N LEU A 18 6.16 -7.33 11.45
CA LEU A 18 5.82 -7.27 12.87
C LEU A 18 4.43 -7.83 13.18
N HIS A 19 3.54 -7.86 12.18
CA HIS A 19 2.14 -8.27 12.38
C HIS A 19 1.70 -9.42 11.47
N ASN A 20 2.63 -10.01 10.72
CA ASN A 20 2.40 -11.16 9.86
C ASN A 20 1.24 -11.00 8.86
N ARG A 21 0.97 -9.76 8.40
CA ARG A 21 -0.02 -9.51 7.35
C ARG A 21 0.57 -9.96 6.02
N GLN A 22 -0.09 -10.89 5.34
CA GLN A 22 0.41 -11.51 4.10
C GLN A 22 -0.28 -10.93 2.87
N THR A 23 -1.60 -10.92 2.86
CA THR A 23 -2.40 -10.62 1.66
C THR A 23 -2.82 -9.15 1.57
N ILE A 24 -3.15 -8.65 0.38
CA ILE A 24 -3.73 -7.30 0.20
C ILE A 24 -4.90 -7.06 1.16
N ALA A 25 -5.81 -8.03 1.30
CA ALA A 25 -6.93 -7.94 2.22
C ALA A 25 -6.48 -7.72 3.67
N GLU A 26 -5.48 -8.45 4.15
CA GLU A 26 -4.98 -8.34 5.53
C GLU A 26 -4.27 -7.01 5.81
N PHE A 27 -3.54 -6.48 4.83
CA PHE A 27 -2.93 -5.16 4.94
C PHE A 27 -3.99 -4.06 5.04
N ILE A 28 -4.97 -4.09 4.14
CA ILE A 28 -6.03 -3.07 4.10
C ILE A 28 -6.96 -3.17 5.30
N ASN A 29 -7.29 -4.36 5.80
CA ASN A 29 -8.06 -4.51 7.04
C ASN A 29 -7.37 -3.84 8.24
N ARG A 30 -6.04 -3.80 8.26
CA ARG A 30 -5.28 -3.11 9.30
C ARG A 30 -5.19 -1.60 9.06
N TRP A 31 -5.08 -1.19 7.80
CA TRP A 31 -5.00 0.22 7.40
C TRP A 31 -6.34 0.95 7.58
N ALA A 32 -7.42 0.37 7.10
CA ALA A 32 -8.78 0.92 7.09
C ALA A 32 -9.76 -0.10 7.69
N PRO A 33 -9.86 -0.20 9.02
CA PRO A 33 -10.71 -1.17 9.70
C PRO A 33 -12.21 -0.90 9.44
N PRO A 34 -13.06 -1.95 9.46
CA PRO A 34 -14.45 -1.88 9.02
C PRO A 34 -15.39 -1.12 9.95
N CYS A 35 -14.95 -0.82 11.18
CA CYS A 35 -15.73 -0.01 12.12
C CYS A 35 -15.87 1.45 11.68
N GLU A 36 -14.92 1.94 10.88
CA GLU A 36 -14.87 3.34 10.43
C GLU A 36 -14.93 3.47 8.90
N ASN A 37 -14.64 2.40 8.16
CA ASN A 37 -14.43 2.44 6.72
C ASN A 37 -15.22 1.36 5.98
N ASN A 38 -15.50 1.60 4.70
CA ASN A 38 -15.91 0.53 3.78
C ASN A 38 -14.68 -0.29 3.34
N THR A 39 -14.17 -1.15 4.23
CA THR A 39 -12.96 -1.94 4.00
C THR A 39 -13.06 -2.85 2.78
N SER A 40 -14.23 -3.43 2.50
CA SER A 40 -14.43 -4.27 1.32
C SER A 40 -14.30 -3.45 0.03
N GLY A 41 -14.91 -2.26 -0.02
CA GLY A 41 -14.74 -1.32 -1.13
C GLY A 41 -13.27 -0.89 -1.31
N TYR A 42 -12.57 -0.65 -0.21
CA TYR A 42 -11.14 -0.31 -0.22
C TYR A 42 -10.31 -1.45 -0.83
N ILE A 43 -10.50 -2.68 -0.36
CA ILE A 43 -9.81 -3.87 -0.88
C ILE A 43 -10.09 -4.02 -2.37
N THR A 44 -11.35 -3.93 -2.79
CA THR A 44 -11.73 -4.04 -4.21
C THR A 44 -11.01 -3.00 -5.06
N ARG A 45 -10.95 -1.73 -4.60
CA ARG A 45 -10.29 -0.67 -5.37
C ARG A 45 -8.79 -0.87 -5.47
N VAL A 46 -8.12 -1.25 -4.39
CA VAL A 46 -6.68 -1.56 -4.40
C VAL A 46 -6.38 -2.75 -5.31
N CYS A 47 -7.17 -3.82 -5.21
CA CYS A 47 -7.01 -5.01 -6.05
C CYS A 47 -7.19 -4.71 -7.54
N SER A 48 -8.18 -3.87 -7.89
CA SER A 48 -8.40 -3.39 -9.25
C SER A 48 -7.17 -2.65 -9.79
N GLU A 49 -6.65 -1.70 -9.01
CA GLU A 49 -5.55 -0.85 -9.47
C GLU A 49 -4.22 -1.60 -9.58
N MET A 50 -4.02 -2.59 -8.72
CA MET A 50 -2.87 -3.49 -8.80
C MET A 50 -3.07 -4.66 -9.78
N GLN A 51 -4.29 -4.87 -10.28
CA GLN A 51 -4.66 -5.99 -11.16
C GLN A 51 -4.36 -7.38 -10.54
N VAL A 52 -4.63 -7.52 -9.24
CA VAL A 52 -4.37 -8.75 -8.48
C VAL A 52 -5.59 -9.15 -7.65
N PRO A 53 -5.75 -10.44 -7.29
CA PRO A 53 -6.78 -10.85 -6.35
C PRO A 53 -6.49 -10.35 -4.93
N SER A 54 -7.51 -10.29 -4.07
CA SER A 54 -7.37 -9.88 -2.67
C SER A 54 -6.47 -10.80 -1.83
N THR A 55 -6.28 -12.04 -2.27
CA THR A 55 -5.39 -13.05 -1.70
C THR A 55 -3.94 -12.92 -2.17
N TYR A 56 -3.64 -12.00 -3.09
CA TYR A 56 -2.28 -11.76 -3.55
C TYR A 56 -1.38 -11.36 -2.39
N VAL A 57 -0.18 -11.95 -2.36
CA VAL A 57 0.84 -11.73 -1.34
C VAL A 57 1.92 -10.84 -1.97
N PRO A 58 1.88 -9.51 -1.76
CA PRO A 58 2.90 -8.61 -2.32
C PRO A 58 4.28 -8.92 -1.72
N ASP A 59 5.33 -8.83 -2.55
CA ASP A 59 6.71 -8.81 -2.06
C ASP A 59 7.03 -7.43 -1.52
N ILE A 60 7.30 -7.36 -0.21
CA ILE A 60 7.56 -6.12 0.51
C ILE A 60 8.96 -5.54 0.29
N ASN A 61 9.85 -6.31 -0.36
CA ASN A 61 11.21 -5.89 -0.69
C ASN A 61 11.37 -5.52 -2.18
N ASP A 62 10.36 -5.82 -3.01
CA ASP A 62 10.33 -5.42 -4.40
C ASP A 62 9.84 -3.97 -4.56
N LYS A 63 10.65 -3.14 -5.23
CA LYS A 63 10.36 -1.70 -5.44
C LYS A 63 9.08 -1.51 -6.23
N ALA A 64 8.93 -2.24 -7.34
CA ALA A 64 7.79 -2.05 -8.24
C ALA A 64 6.47 -2.39 -7.55
N THR A 65 6.41 -3.54 -6.87
CA THR A 65 5.26 -3.99 -6.10
C THR A 65 4.87 -2.99 -5.02
N MET A 66 5.84 -2.52 -4.24
CA MET A 66 5.57 -1.60 -3.14
C MET A 66 5.19 -0.19 -3.60
N CYS A 67 5.75 0.28 -4.71
CA CYS A 67 5.35 1.54 -5.31
C CYS A 67 3.93 1.47 -5.88
N ALA A 68 3.58 0.39 -6.59
CA ALA A 68 2.22 0.15 -7.11
C ALA A 68 1.19 0.05 -5.97
N PHE A 69 1.52 -0.70 -4.91
CA PHE A 69 0.63 -0.84 -3.76
C PHE A 69 0.42 0.51 -3.04
N THR A 70 1.50 1.26 -2.85
CA THR A 70 1.44 2.61 -2.26
C THR A 70 0.63 3.58 -3.12
N ALA A 71 0.77 3.52 -4.44
CA ALA A 71 0.00 4.33 -5.37
C ALA A 71 -1.50 4.00 -5.29
N ALA A 72 -1.85 2.71 -5.25
CA ALA A 72 -3.22 2.25 -5.13
C ALA A 72 -3.88 2.74 -3.83
N ILE A 73 -3.19 2.62 -2.68
CA ILE A 73 -3.66 3.18 -1.40
C ILE A 73 -3.83 4.70 -1.51
N SER A 74 -2.81 5.41 -1.99
CA SER A 74 -2.85 6.87 -2.14
C SER A 74 -4.02 7.34 -3.02
N GLN A 75 -4.36 6.59 -4.07
CA GLN A 75 -5.46 6.93 -4.96
C GLN A 75 -6.83 6.72 -4.29
N VAL A 76 -6.98 5.69 -3.45
CA VAL A 76 -8.20 5.51 -2.65
C VAL A 76 -8.38 6.67 -1.66
N GLU A 77 -7.30 7.07 -0.98
CA GLU A 77 -7.33 8.16 0.02
C GLU A 77 -7.62 9.54 -0.58
N ASN A 78 -7.05 9.83 -1.76
CA ASN A 78 -7.07 11.19 -2.32
C ASN A 78 -8.01 11.35 -3.52
N GLY A 79 -8.55 10.25 -4.04
CA GLY A 79 -9.43 10.25 -5.23
C GLY A 79 -8.72 10.57 -6.56
N VAL A 80 -7.40 10.78 -6.55
CA VAL A 80 -6.58 11.10 -7.73
C VAL A 80 -5.36 10.20 -7.83
N PRO A 81 -4.88 9.86 -9.05
CA PRO A 81 -3.66 9.09 -9.22
C PRO A 81 -2.45 9.77 -8.56
N ALA A 82 -1.65 8.98 -7.84
CA ALA A 82 -0.44 9.48 -7.22
C ALA A 82 0.66 9.76 -8.27
N VAL A 83 1.53 10.72 -7.98
CA VAL A 83 2.71 10.98 -8.80
C VAL A 83 3.77 9.92 -8.50
N MET A 84 3.98 8.98 -9.43
CA MET A 84 4.88 7.84 -9.21
C MET A 84 6.30 8.25 -8.83
N ALA A 85 6.82 9.35 -9.39
CA ALA A 85 8.14 9.87 -9.05
C ALA A 85 8.29 10.23 -7.56
N ASP A 86 7.23 10.73 -6.91
CA ASP A 86 7.24 11.02 -5.48
C ASP A 86 7.26 9.73 -4.64
N ILE A 87 6.58 8.67 -5.10
CA ILE A 87 6.55 7.36 -4.43
C ILE A 87 7.90 6.67 -4.54
N GLU A 88 8.48 6.66 -5.74
CA GLU A 88 9.81 6.10 -5.99
C GLU A 88 10.89 6.84 -5.20
N ALA A 89 10.81 8.17 -5.13
CA ALA A 89 11.69 8.95 -4.26
C ALA A 89 11.49 8.56 -2.78
N GLY A 90 10.25 8.28 -2.36
CA GLY A 90 9.96 7.75 -1.03
C GLY A 90 10.61 6.38 -0.77
N TRP A 91 10.60 5.48 -1.76
CA TRP A 91 11.29 4.19 -1.70
C TRP A 91 12.81 4.37 -1.56
N ASP A 92 13.42 5.24 -2.36
CA ASP A 92 14.87 5.43 -2.36
C ASP A 92 15.39 6.02 -1.03
N LEU A 93 14.53 6.75 -0.30
CA LEU A 93 14.80 7.22 1.05
C LEU A 93 14.76 6.12 2.14
N LEU A 94 14.39 4.88 1.81
CA LEU A 94 14.47 3.74 2.74
C LEU A 94 15.88 3.15 2.83
N MET A 95 16.69 3.37 1.79
CA MET A 95 18.05 2.83 1.65
C MET A 95 19.13 3.79 2.16
N LYS A 96 18.73 4.99 2.61
CA LYS A 96 19.58 5.97 3.29
C LYS A 96 19.43 5.82 4.80
#